data_AF-A0A1J4K2Q2-F1
#
_entry.id   AF-A0A1J4K2Q2-F1
#
_cell.length_a   1.000
_cell.length_b   1.000
_cell.length_c   1.000
_cell.angle_alpha   90.00
_cell.angle_beta   90.00
_cell.angle_gamma   90.00
#
_symmetry.space_group_name_H-M   'P 1'
#
loop_
_entity.id
_entity.type
_entity.pdbx_description
1 polymer ?
#
loop_
_entity_poly.entity_id
_entity_poly.type
_entity_poly.pdbx_seq_one_letter_code
_entity_poly.pdbx_strand_id
1 'polypeptide(L)'
;MDEMKKRAYLSRYMEEVQIPEEIKVDPMISELLGQHRELREKFEFIQQEFENVGGTNVDELKASISDLEADKARLASRISSFKRKMEKVKNLELLLKLTSKLRNEGEREMKLQEQMQRLNDEKRLLLHRQQVATDRYKNMRVHMETKLNSLRTELDTLKNKDANNNSPDSQLVMAQKQVIAATLRLDQKEKQLSDIQKATKECEEKLQQRKNEGCIEIPSPNDFVVYVRNLKTKNETYKGYQTDIAGHRKELAILKRTEDIVREQQKTFHNEILIIERKRGITGFRETRQQLESVSSSKAEFDDIKGKTLEEMSKIVKEIQSRIKERQSELKPFVAKLQEQRKLKAQIESKYLVAKQKYLNIINEYDTASMELEEETRKLQNDIAIYHSKFHNVTQQFSCLERLNKRTRDESKAVDTGNCVSNEIKTYSDYLQKSARVLKKETKALKEQKKTLGNQNEHQQKQLDTFQSLQQLLKLKEKCQKDAAIKKANEIKQDEIERKKLDQIIDLRQTEILDI
;
A
#
# COMPACT_ATOMS: atom_id res chain seq x y z
N MET A 1 29.50 -0.14 -30.15
CA MET A 1 29.42 -1.24 -31.14
C MET A 1 27.99 -1.48 -31.60
N ASP A 2 27.00 -1.56 -30.71
CA ASP A 2 25.62 -1.84 -31.12
C ASP A 2 24.92 -0.67 -31.82
N GLU A 3 25.22 0.59 -31.48
CA GLU A 3 24.77 1.75 -32.26
C GLU A 3 25.31 1.77 -33.69
N MET A 4 26.57 1.32 -33.89
CA MET A 4 27.17 1.22 -35.22
C MET A 4 26.53 0.10 -36.04
N LYS A 5 26.19 -1.04 -35.41
CA LYS A 5 25.42 -2.10 -36.07
C LYS A 5 24.02 -1.64 -36.46
N LYS A 6 23.33 -0.89 -35.59
CA LYS A 6 22.05 -0.28 -35.89
C LYS A 6 22.15 0.71 -37.04
N ARG A 7 23.15 1.60 -37.04
CA ARG A 7 23.39 2.54 -38.15
C ARG A 7 23.68 1.85 -39.47
N ALA A 8 24.50 0.80 -39.47
CA ALA A 8 24.80 0.03 -40.68
C ALA A 8 23.55 -0.71 -41.21
N TYR A 9 22.72 -1.24 -40.31
CA TYR A 9 21.45 -1.87 -40.67
C TYR A 9 20.46 -0.86 -41.27
N LEU A 10 20.27 0.29 -40.64
CA LEU A 10 19.35 1.34 -41.12
C LEU A 10 19.83 1.98 -42.43
N SER A 11 21.13 2.25 -42.56
CA SER A 11 21.72 2.80 -43.80
C SER A 11 21.35 1.97 -45.02
N ARG A 12 21.44 0.63 -44.92
CA ARG A 12 21.13 -0.26 -46.04
C ARG A 12 19.69 -0.13 -46.56
N TYR A 13 18.73 0.23 -45.70
CA TYR A 13 17.31 0.21 -46.03
C TYR A 13 16.68 1.61 -46.10
N MET A 14 17.32 2.64 -45.55
CA MET A 14 16.84 4.03 -45.56
C MET A 14 17.50 4.93 -46.61
N GLU A 15 18.59 4.49 -47.25
CA GLU A 15 19.29 5.32 -48.23
C GLU A 15 18.40 5.63 -49.46
N GLU A 16 18.31 6.91 -49.84
CA GLU A 16 17.56 7.33 -51.02
C GLU A 16 18.34 7.02 -52.30
N VAL A 17 17.74 6.23 -53.18
CA VAL A 17 18.27 5.99 -54.53
C VAL A 17 18.22 7.31 -55.30
N GLN A 18 19.40 7.90 -55.57
CA GLN A 18 19.49 9.16 -56.29
C GLN A 18 19.25 8.95 -57.79
N ILE A 19 18.09 9.39 -58.27
CA ILE A 19 17.72 9.34 -59.68
C ILE A 19 17.70 10.78 -60.24
N PRO A 20 18.33 11.04 -61.41
CA PRO A 20 18.37 12.35 -62.07
C PRO A 20 16.98 12.95 -62.32
N GLU A 21 16.85 14.27 -62.19
CA GLU A 21 15.56 14.99 -62.22
C GLU A 21 14.81 14.88 -63.55
N GLU A 22 15.52 14.67 -64.66
CA GLU A 22 14.94 14.53 -66.00
C GLU A 22 14.03 13.29 -66.12
N ILE A 23 14.32 12.24 -65.35
CA ILE A 23 13.56 10.97 -65.34
C ILE A 23 12.44 11.01 -64.28
N LYS A 24 12.53 11.93 -63.31
CA LYS A 24 11.50 12.12 -62.27
C LYS A 24 10.24 12.84 -62.77
N VAL A 25 10.30 13.49 -63.93
CA VAL A 25 9.14 14.19 -64.52
C VAL A 25 8.09 13.22 -65.04
N ASP A 26 8.49 11.97 -65.35
CA ASP A 26 7.55 10.93 -65.78
C ASP A 26 6.58 10.59 -64.62
N PRO A 27 5.25 10.78 -64.80
CA PRO A 27 4.25 10.57 -63.76
C PRO A 27 4.35 9.20 -63.08
N MET A 28 4.71 8.16 -63.83
CA MET A 28 4.81 6.80 -63.31
C MET A 28 6.02 6.61 -62.38
N ILE A 29 7.15 7.24 -62.71
CA ILE A 29 8.37 7.16 -61.91
C ILE A 29 8.22 8.01 -60.64
N SER A 30 7.51 9.14 -60.74
CA SER A 30 7.14 9.96 -59.58
C SER A 30 6.23 9.19 -58.61
N GLU A 31 5.22 8.46 -59.11
CA GLU A 31 4.34 7.62 -58.29
C GLU A 31 5.10 6.47 -57.61
N LEU A 32 6.04 5.82 -58.31
CA LEU A 32 6.85 4.75 -57.76
C LEU A 32 7.85 5.24 -56.70
N LEU A 33 8.42 6.42 -56.90
CA LEU A 33 9.23 7.10 -55.88
C LEU A 33 8.37 7.48 -54.66
N GLY A 34 7.11 7.87 -54.86
CA GLY A 34 6.12 8.07 -53.79
C GLY A 34 5.89 6.79 -52.98
N GLN A 35 5.57 5.67 -53.65
CA GLN A 35 5.36 4.38 -52.98
C GLN A 35 6.63 3.87 -52.26
N HIS A 36 7.81 4.09 -52.84
CA HIS A 36 9.07 3.75 -52.18
C HIS A 36 9.32 4.63 -50.95
N ARG A 37 8.97 5.92 -50.98
CA ARG A 37 9.03 6.79 -49.81
C ARG A 37 8.06 6.34 -48.73
N GLU A 38 6.81 6.02 -49.07
CA GLU A 38 5.82 5.51 -48.12
C GLU A 38 6.26 4.19 -47.46
N LEU A 39 6.88 3.28 -48.22
CA LEU A 39 7.40 2.02 -47.66
C LEU A 39 8.60 2.25 -46.74
N ARG A 40 9.46 3.22 -47.05
CA ARG A 40 10.53 3.63 -46.14
C ARG A 40 9.96 4.25 -44.87
N GLU A 41 8.96 5.13 -44.98
CA GLU A 41 8.28 5.73 -43.83
C GLU A 41 7.57 4.68 -42.97
N LYS A 42 6.92 3.68 -43.57
CA LYS A 42 6.33 2.54 -42.84
C LYS A 42 7.39 1.69 -42.14
N PHE A 43 8.52 1.43 -42.80
CA PHE A 43 9.65 0.72 -42.18
C PHE A 43 10.26 1.53 -41.04
N GLU A 44 10.37 2.86 -41.19
CA GLU A 44 10.82 3.76 -40.13
C GLU A 44 9.86 3.72 -38.94
N PHE A 45 8.55 3.79 -39.21
CA PHE A 45 7.51 3.72 -38.19
C PHE A 45 7.54 2.39 -37.42
N ILE A 46 7.58 1.24 -38.11
CA ILE A 46 7.63 -0.08 -37.46
C ILE A 46 8.93 -0.26 -36.67
N GLN A 47 10.06 0.21 -37.22
CA GLN A 47 11.33 0.15 -36.51
C GLN A 47 11.32 1.05 -35.28
N GLN A 48 10.69 2.21 -35.36
CA GLN A 48 10.50 3.13 -34.24
C GLN A 48 9.55 2.52 -33.20
N GLU A 49 8.48 1.85 -33.60
CA GLU A 49 7.62 1.07 -32.70
C GLU A 49 8.39 -0.06 -32.02
N PHE A 50 9.21 -0.81 -32.75
CA PHE A 50 10.05 -1.87 -32.18
C PHE A 50 11.09 -1.31 -31.19
N GLU A 51 11.69 -0.17 -31.50
CA GLU A 51 12.60 0.52 -30.58
C GLU A 51 11.87 1.08 -29.35
N ASN A 52 10.64 1.57 -29.53
CA ASN A 52 9.78 2.05 -28.44
C ASN A 52 9.31 0.90 -27.53
N VAL A 53 9.05 -0.29 -28.08
CA VAL A 53 8.74 -1.50 -27.29
C VAL A 53 9.98 -1.97 -26.52
N GLY A 54 11.18 -1.75 -27.05
CA GLY A 54 12.45 -1.93 -26.36
C GLY A 54 12.78 -3.40 -26.01
N GLY A 55 13.96 -3.62 -25.45
CA GLY A 55 14.35 -4.93 -24.94
C GLY A 55 13.50 -5.30 -23.74
N THR A 56 12.65 -6.32 -23.86
CA THR A 56 11.82 -6.78 -22.75
C THR A 56 12.70 -7.34 -21.65
N ASN A 57 12.56 -6.81 -20.43
CA ASN A 57 13.43 -7.10 -19.29
C ASN A 57 13.15 -8.46 -18.62
N VAL A 58 12.82 -9.46 -19.43
CA VAL A 58 12.33 -10.78 -19.01
C VAL A 58 13.40 -11.55 -18.26
N ASP A 59 14.66 -11.39 -18.63
CA ASP A 59 15.76 -12.11 -17.99
C ASP A 59 16.11 -11.52 -16.62
N GLU A 60 16.01 -10.20 -16.43
CA GLU A 60 16.11 -9.58 -15.10
C GLU A 60 14.92 -9.97 -14.20
N LEU A 61 13.71 -10.06 -14.76
CA LEU A 61 12.55 -10.54 -14.02
C LEU A 61 12.70 -12.01 -13.61
N LYS A 62 13.22 -12.87 -14.49
CA LYS A 62 13.52 -14.28 -14.15
C LYS A 62 14.61 -14.38 -13.08
N ALA A 63 15.65 -13.56 -13.15
CA ALA A 63 16.68 -13.49 -12.11
C ALA A 63 16.08 -13.05 -10.77
N SER A 64 15.25 -11.99 -10.77
CA SER A 64 14.56 -11.51 -9.57
C SER A 64 13.63 -12.57 -8.95
N ILE A 65 12.90 -13.32 -9.77
CA ILE A 65 12.06 -14.44 -9.30
C ILE A 65 12.94 -15.51 -8.62
N SER A 66 14.05 -15.91 -9.25
CA SER A 66 14.99 -16.88 -8.69
C SER A 66 15.55 -16.40 -7.33
N ASP A 67 15.90 -15.12 -7.22
CA ASP A 67 16.40 -14.53 -5.98
C ASP A 67 15.33 -14.54 -4.88
N LEU A 68 14.08 -14.18 -5.20
CA LEU A 68 12.96 -14.23 -4.27
C LEU A 68 12.63 -15.65 -3.82
N GLU A 69 12.76 -16.65 -4.70
CA GLU A 69 12.60 -18.06 -4.35
C GLU A 69 13.70 -18.53 -3.40
N ALA A 70 14.95 -18.14 -3.65
CA ALA A 70 16.06 -18.43 -2.76
C ALA A 70 15.86 -17.80 -1.37
N ASP A 71 15.41 -16.54 -1.31
CA ASP A 71 15.13 -15.86 -0.04
C ASP A 71 13.94 -16.48 0.71
N LYS A 72 12.89 -16.92 0.00
CA LYS A 72 11.79 -17.69 0.60
C LYS A 72 12.32 -18.99 1.23
N ALA A 73 13.20 -19.71 0.56
CA ALA A 73 13.80 -20.94 1.09
C ALA A 73 14.66 -20.66 2.33
N ARG A 74 15.48 -19.58 2.31
CA ARG A 74 16.27 -19.15 3.47
C ARG A 74 15.39 -18.77 4.66
N LEU A 75 14.32 -18.01 4.44
CA LEU A 75 13.34 -17.64 5.47
C LEU A 75 12.65 -18.87 6.05
N ALA A 76 12.24 -19.83 5.22
CA ALA A 76 11.64 -21.07 5.69
C ALA A 76 12.59 -21.88 6.59
N SER A 77 13.87 -22.00 6.20
CA SER A 77 14.93 -22.64 7.01
C SER A 77 15.19 -21.90 8.33
N ARG A 78 15.15 -20.56 8.30
CA ARG A 78 15.31 -19.76 9.52
C ARG A 78 14.12 -19.90 10.45
N ILE A 79 12.90 -19.94 9.92
CA ILE A 79 11.67 -20.18 10.69
C ILE A 79 11.69 -21.58 11.31
N SER A 80 12.09 -22.62 10.57
CA SER A 80 12.17 -23.98 11.11
C SER A 80 13.22 -24.08 12.23
N SER A 81 14.36 -23.41 12.05
CA SER A 81 15.40 -23.28 13.09
C SER A 81 14.88 -22.56 14.34
N PHE A 82 14.12 -21.48 14.18
CA PHE A 82 13.50 -20.78 15.31
C PHE A 82 12.42 -21.63 16.00
N LYS A 83 11.57 -22.32 15.24
CA LYS A 83 10.57 -23.25 15.80
C LYS A 83 11.24 -24.32 16.67
N ARG A 84 12.32 -24.92 16.19
CA ARG A 84 13.10 -25.93 16.95
C ARG A 84 13.71 -25.35 18.23
N LYS A 85 14.22 -24.10 18.19
CA LYS A 85 14.74 -23.42 19.39
C LYS A 85 13.65 -23.08 20.41
N MET A 86 12.44 -22.79 19.95
CA MET A 86 11.33 -22.39 20.82
C MET A 86 10.49 -23.57 21.34
N GLU A 87 10.76 -24.79 20.89
CA GLU A 87 10.01 -26.01 21.23
C GLU A 87 9.97 -26.31 22.73
N LYS A 88 10.99 -25.87 23.49
CA LYS A 88 11.09 -26.09 24.95
C LYS A 88 10.39 -25.01 25.80
N VAL A 89 9.84 -23.97 25.19
CA VAL A 89 9.20 -22.85 25.90
C VAL A 89 7.76 -23.20 26.24
N LYS A 90 7.40 -23.20 27.53
CA LYS A 90 6.02 -23.41 27.97
C LYS A 90 5.13 -22.24 27.52
N ASN A 91 3.89 -22.53 27.13
CA ASN A 91 2.91 -21.54 26.64
C ASN A 91 3.37 -20.77 25.38
N LEU A 92 4.14 -21.42 24.50
CA LEU A 92 4.70 -20.83 23.27
C LEU A 92 3.65 -20.15 22.40
N GLU A 93 2.48 -20.76 22.20
CA GLU A 93 1.44 -20.23 21.32
C GLU A 93 0.86 -18.91 21.84
N LEU A 94 0.63 -18.81 23.15
CA LEU A 94 0.14 -17.59 23.78
C LEU A 94 1.21 -16.48 23.74
N LEU A 95 2.49 -16.84 23.97
CA LEU A 95 3.60 -15.90 23.85
C LEU A 95 3.78 -15.38 22.41
N LEU A 96 3.71 -16.25 21.40
CA LEU A 96 3.76 -15.85 19.99
C LEU A 96 2.60 -14.93 19.60
N LYS A 97 1.40 -15.19 20.14
CA LYS A 97 0.24 -14.33 19.92
C LYS A 97 0.42 -12.95 20.57
N LEU A 98 0.99 -12.89 21.77
CA LEU A 98 1.28 -11.63 22.46
C LEU A 98 2.39 -10.84 21.76
N THR A 99 3.49 -11.50 21.36
CA THR A 99 4.59 -10.84 20.64
C THR A 99 4.17 -10.40 19.24
N SER A 100 3.33 -11.17 18.54
CA SER A 100 2.73 -10.75 17.26
C SER A 100 1.84 -9.52 17.43
N LYS A 101 1.01 -9.47 18.48
CA LYS A 101 0.22 -8.27 18.81
C LYS A 101 1.12 -7.08 19.11
N LEU A 102 2.15 -7.25 19.93
CA LEU A 102 3.10 -6.18 20.26
C LEU A 102 3.82 -5.67 19.00
N ARG A 103 4.23 -6.56 18.09
CA ARG A 103 4.85 -6.18 16.81
C ARG A 103 3.89 -5.35 15.95
N ASN A 104 2.64 -5.80 15.82
CA ASN A 104 1.63 -5.08 15.04
C ASN A 104 1.30 -3.70 15.62
N GLU A 105 1.23 -3.59 16.96
CA GLU A 105 1.04 -2.30 17.62
C GLU A 105 2.27 -1.39 17.45
N GLY A 106 3.50 -1.93 17.53
CA GLY A 106 4.71 -1.16 17.23
C GLY A 106 4.79 -0.68 15.78
N GLU A 107 4.40 -1.51 14.81
CA GLU A 107 4.30 -1.12 13.39
C GLU A 107 3.23 -0.02 13.19
N ARG A 108 2.11 -0.06 13.94
CA ARG A 108 1.10 1.02 13.93
C ARG A 108 1.65 2.30 14.55
N GLU A 109 2.33 2.21 15.68
CA GLU A 109 2.94 3.34 16.35
C GLU A 109 3.96 4.04 15.45
N MET A 110 4.84 3.28 14.78
CA MET A 110 5.81 3.81 13.82
C MET A 110 5.12 4.54 12.65
N LYS A 111 4.06 3.95 12.07
CA LYS A 111 3.29 4.60 10.98
C LYS A 111 2.61 5.88 11.45
N LEU A 112 2.06 5.89 12.66
CA LEU A 112 1.45 7.09 13.25
C LEU A 112 2.51 8.16 13.50
N GLN A 113 3.70 7.77 13.96
CA GLN A 113 4.81 8.70 14.18
C GLN A 113 5.32 9.31 12.87
N GLU A 114 5.44 8.52 11.80
CA GLU A 114 5.76 9.02 10.45
C GLU A 114 4.69 10.00 9.94
N GLN A 115 3.40 9.67 10.10
CA GLN A 115 2.31 10.57 9.73
C GLN A 115 2.35 11.87 10.54
N MET A 116 2.63 11.78 11.84
CA MET A 116 2.75 12.94 12.71
C MET A 116 3.94 13.83 12.32
N GLN A 117 5.07 13.25 11.93
CA GLN A 117 6.22 14.00 11.39
C GLN A 117 5.84 14.72 10.09
N ARG A 118 5.22 14.02 9.13
CA ARG A 118 4.77 14.63 7.86
C ARG A 118 3.80 15.78 8.10
N LEU A 119 2.81 15.60 8.98
CA LEU A 119 1.86 16.65 9.34
C LEU A 119 2.54 17.85 10.02
N ASN A 120 3.56 17.60 10.85
CA ASN A 120 4.33 18.68 11.47
C ASN A 120 5.16 19.46 10.44
N ASP A 121 5.75 18.79 9.47
CA ASP A 121 6.50 19.44 8.39
C ASP A 121 5.58 20.24 7.46
N GLU A 122 4.42 19.69 7.11
CA GLU A 122 3.37 20.42 6.37
C GLU A 122 2.88 21.64 7.13
N LYS A 123 2.65 21.50 8.45
CA LYS A 123 2.26 22.62 9.32
C LYS A 123 3.34 23.71 9.35
N ARG A 124 4.61 23.33 9.43
CA ARG A 124 5.74 24.29 9.38
C ARG A 124 5.78 25.03 8.05
N LEU A 125 5.59 24.32 6.93
CA LEU A 125 5.56 24.91 5.60
C LEU A 125 4.37 25.88 5.43
N LEU A 126 3.19 25.49 5.92
CA LEU A 126 1.99 26.34 5.90
C LEU A 126 2.19 27.61 6.74
N LEU A 127 2.78 27.48 7.93
CA LEU A 127 3.09 28.62 8.80
C LEU A 127 4.08 29.58 8.11
N HIS A 128 5.12 29.04 7.47
CA HIS A 128 6.07 29.85 6.73
C HIS A 128 5.41 30.55 5.53
N ARG A 129 4.57 29.85 4.76
CA ARG A 129 3.80 30.44 3.65
C ARG A 129 2.87 31.55 4.15
N GLN A 130 2.23 31.35 5.30
CA GLN A 130 1.38 32.36 5.93
C GLN A 130 2.21 33.59 6.31
N GLN A 131 3.37 33.41 6.95
CA GLN A 131 4.28 34.51 7.31
C GLN A 131 4.70 35.33 6.08
N VAL A 132 5.13 34.65 5.00
CA VAL A 132 5.51 35.33 3.75
C VAL A 132 4.32 36.09 3.15
N ALA A 133 3.12 35.52 3.19
CA ALA A 133 1.92 36.21 2.73
C ALA A 133 1.58 37.44 3.59
N THR A 134 1.71 37.33 4.93
CA THR A 134 1.48 38.47 5.83
C THR A 134 2.53 39.56 5.65
N ASP A 135 3.78 39.21 5.41
CA ASP A 135 4.85 40.19 5.15
C ASP A 135 4.65 40.89 3.82
N ARG A 136 4.25 40.17 2.77
CA ARG A 136 3.86 40.77 1.48
C ARG A 136 2.70 41.74 1.66
N TYR A 137 1.67 41.36 2.41
CA TYR A 137 0.53 42.24 2.69
C TYR A 137 0.95 43.47 3.48
N LYS A 138 1.79 43.30 4.51
CA LYS A 138 2.33 44.41 5.30
C LYS A 138 3.15 45.37 4.43
N ASN A 139 4.03 44.86 3.57
CA ASN A 139 4.83 45.68 2.66
C ASN A 139 3.97 46.42 1.63
N MET A 140 2.96 45.75 1.04
CA MET A 140 1.99 46.37 0.14
C MET A 140 1.20 47.47 0.86
N ARG A 141 0.75 47.20 2.09
CA ARG A 141 0.04 48.18 2.91
C ARG A 141 0.92 49.40 3.19
N VAL A 142 2.18 49.21 3.59
CA VAL A 142 3.13 50.31 3.79
C VAL A 142 3.30 51.11 2.49
N HIS A 143 3.47 50.45 1.34
CA HIS A 143 3.59 51.13 0.06
C HIS A 143 2.32 51.94 -0.29
N MET A 144 1.14 51.37 -0.09
CA MET A 144 -0.14 52.06 -0.29
C MET A 144 -0.31 53.21 0.70
N GLU A 145 0.08 53.07 1.96
CA GLU A 145 0.07 54.15 2.96
C GLU A 145 1.02 55.28 2.54
N THR A 146 2.22 54.98 2.04
CA THR A 146 3.15 56.00 1.52
C THR A 146 2.58 56.73 0.31
N LYS A 147 1.92 56.01 -0.61
CA LYS A 147 1.28 56.60 -1.79
C LYS A 147 0.04 57.42 -1.43
N LEU A 148 -0.76 56.96 -0.47
CA LEU A 148 -1.89 57.73 0.06
C LEU A 148 -1.40 58.99 0.77
N ASN A 149 -0.29 58.91 1.50
CA ASN A 149 0.29 60.09 2.13
C ASN A 149 0.85 61.08 1.10
N SER A 150 1.51 60.61 0.03
CA SER A 150 1.96 61.51 -1.04
C SER A 150 0.79 62.17 -1.77
N LEU A 151 -0.26 61.40 -2.09
CA LEU A 151 -1.49 61.92 -2.70
C LEU A 151 -2.25 62.87 -1.75
N ARG A 152 -2.24 62.60 -0.43
CA ARG A 152 -2.79 63.52 0.58
C ARG A 152 -2.00 64.82 0.63
N THR A 153 -0.66 64.75 0.61
CA THR A 153 0.14 65.97 0.54
C THR A 153 -0.09 66.73 -0.76
N GLU A 154 -0.27 66.05 -1.89
CA GLU A 154 -0.66 66.69 -3.15
C GLU A 154 -2.04 67.33 -3.06
N LEU A 155 -3.04 66.63 -2.53
CA LEU A 155 -4.39 67.18 -2.29
C LEU A 155 -4.37 68.36 -1.33
N ASP A 156 -3.61 68.31 -0.25
CA ASP A 156 -3.47 69.42 0.69
C ASP A 156 -2.74 70.60 0.02
N THR A 157 -1.74 70.36 -0.83
CA THR A 157 -1.11 71.44 -1.61
C THR A 157 -2.06 72.03 -2.65
N LEU A 158 -2.91 71.23 -3.29
CA LEU A 158 -3.94 71.69 -4.24
C LEU A 158 -5.06 72.43 -3.52
N LYS A 159 -5.54 71.93 -2.38
CA LYS A 159 -6.52 72.59 -1.51
C LYS A 159 -5.99 73.91 -0.97
N ASN A 160 -4.70 73.98 -0.62
CA ASN A 160 -4.05 75.22 -0.20
C ASN A 160 -3.83 76.18 -1.39
N LYS A 161 -3.65 75.68 -2.62
CA LYS A 161 -3.63 76.51 -3.84
C LYS A 161 -5.03 77.05 -4.17
N ASP A 162 -6.08 76.25 -4.02
CA ASP A 162 -7.46 76.67 -4.20
C ASP A 162 -7.91 77.66 -3.11
N ALA A 163 -7.42 77.51 -1.88
CA ALA A 163 -7.61 78.50 -0.80
C ALA A 163 -6.95 79.86 -1.07
N ASN A 164 -5.95 79.91 -1.97
CA ASN A 164 -5.26 81.15 -2.38
C ASN A 164 -5.90 81.84 -3.60
N ASN A 165 -6.90 81.20 -4.24
CA ASN A 165 -7.69 81.81 -5.30
C ASN A 165 -9.04 82.29 -4.73
N ASN A 166 -9.17 83.60 -4.57
CA ASN A 166 -10.29 84.28 -3.91
C ASN A 166 -11.68 83.99 -4.52
N SER A 167 -12.63 83.42 -3.74
CA SER A 167 -14.03 83.88 -3.51
C SER A 167 -14.85 82.85 -2.67
N PRO A 168 -16.10 83.13 -2.24
CA PRO A 168 -16.56 83.20 -0.84
C PRO A 168 -16.90 81.83 -0.20
N ASP A 169 -15.94 81.22 0.51
CA ASP A 169 -16.10 79.87 1.08
C ASP A 169 -16.27 79.83 2.62
N SER A 170 -16.48 80.99 3.26
CA SER A 170 -16.52 81.11 4.74
C SER A 170 -17.64 80.29 5.39
N GLN A 171 -18.81 80.18 4.74
CA GLN A 171 -19.92 79.35 5.23
C GLN A 171 -19.64 77.85 5.07
N LEU A 172 -18.93 77.44 4.01
CA LEU A 172 -18.55 76.05 3.75
C LEU A 172 -17.43 75.60 4.71
N VAL A 173 -16.48 76.47 5.02
CA VAL A 173 -15.47 76.25 6.08
C VAL A 173 -16.13 76.15 7.46
N MET A 174 -17.17 76.94 7.74
CA MET A 174 -17.93 76.86 9.00
C MET A 174 -18.73 75.56 9.11
N ALA A 175 -19.40 75.13 8.04
CA ALA A 175 -20.08 73.85 7.96
C ALA A 175 -19.10 72.68 8.10
N GLN A 176 -17.93 72.74 7.45
CA GLN A 176 -16.85 71.76 7.62
C GLN A 176 -16.37 71.70 9.08
N LYS A 177 -16.17 72.86 9.75
CA LYS A 177 -15.80 72.89 11.17
C LYS A 177 -16.88 72.28 12.07
N GLN A 178 -18.16 72.51 11.78
CA GLN A 178 -19.27 71.88 12.51
C GLN A 178 -19.31 70.36 12.28
N VAL A 179 -19.11 69.89 11.05
CA VAL A 179 -19.02 68.45 10.73
C VAL A 179 -17.83 67.80 11.44
N ILE A 180 -16.65 68.42 11.42
CA ILE A 180 -15.46 67.93 12.14
C ILE A 180 -15.71 67.86 13.66
N ALA A 181 -16.38 68.85 14.25
CA ALA A 181 -16.73 68.82 15.66
C ALA A 181 -17.75 67.71 15.99
N ALA A 182 -18.70 67.45 15.07
CA ALA A 182 -19.68 66.36 15.21
C ALA A 182 -19.02 64.98 15.08
N THR A 183 -18.12 64.77 14.12
CA THR A 183 -17.37 63.52 13.96
C THR A 183 -16.46 63.25 15.15
N LEU A 184 -15.80 64.29 15.70
CA LEU A 184 -14.94 64.13 16.87
C LEU A 184 -15.74 63.73 18.13
N ARG A 185 -16.96 64.24 18.28
CA ARG A 185 -17.89 63.81 19.34
C ARG A 185 -18.36 62.37 19.13
N LEU A 186 -18.60 61.96 17.89
CA LEU A 186 -18.99 60.60 17.54
C LEU A 186 -17.84 59.61 17.86
N ASP A 187 -16.61 59.92 17.45
CA ASP A 187 -15.42 59.11 17.75
C ASP A 187 -15.18 58.97 19.27
N GLN A 188 -15.39 60.06 20.03
CA GLN A 188 -15.30 60.01 21.49
C GLN A 188 -16.35 59.08 22.09
N LYS A 189 -17.57 59.08 21.55
CA LYS A 189 -18.65 58.18 22.00
C LYS A 189 -18.39 56.74 21.61
N GLU A 190 -17.88 56.48 20.41
CA GLU A 190 -17.50 55.12 19.99
C GLU A 190 -16.36 54.55 20.84
N LYS A 191 -15.36 55.37 21.19
CA LYS A 191 -14.30 54.97 22.13
C LYS A 191 -14.86 54.65 23.51
N GLN A 192 -15.71 55.53 24.06
CA GLN A 192 -16.39 55.28 25.34
C GLN A 192 -17.20 53.98 25.31
N LEU A 193 -17.91 53.70 24.21
CA LEU A 193 -18.72 52.49 24.05
C LEU A 193 -17.84 51.23 23.94
N SER A 194 -16.74 51.30 23.18
CA SER A 194 -15.73 50.23 23.11
C SER A 194 -15.10 49.95 24.48
N ASP A 195 -14.76 50.99 25.24
CA ASP A 195 -14.12 50.83 26.55
C ASP A 195 -15.10 50.25 27.58
N ILE A 196 -16.37 50.68 27.54
CA ILE A 196 -17.44 50.06 28.34
C ILE A 196 -17.63 48.59 27.95
N GLN A 197 -17.64 48.25 26.66
CA GLN A 197 -17.76 46.86 26.19
C GLN A 197 -16.58 45.97 26.60
N LYS A 198 -15.36 46.52 26.65
CA LYS A 198 -14.19 45.80 27.17
C LYS A 198 -14.32 45.60 28.67
N ALA A 199 -14.70 46.64 29.42
CA ALA A 199 -14.91 46.55 30.86
C ALA A 199 -16.03 45.56 31.23
N THR A 200 -17.13 45.48 30.46
CA THR A 200 -18.18 44.49 30.70
C THR A 200 -17.70 43.06 30.45
N LYS A 201 -16.93 42.83 29.37
CA LYS A 201 -16.34 41.52 29.09
C LYS A 201 -15.33 41.09 30.16
N GLU A 202 -14.45 41.99 30.60
CA GLU A 202 -13.51 41.71 31.69
C GLU A 202 -14.24 41.40 33.01
N CYS A 203 -15.32 42.11 33.32
CA CYS A 203 -16.15 41.83 34.48
C CYS A 203 -16.88 40.48 34.37
N GLU A 204 -17.40 40.13 33.19
CA GLU A 204 -18.03 38.82 32.92
C GLU A 204 -17.03 37.67 33.04
N GLU A 205 -15.82 37.83 32.48
CA GLU A 205 -14.73 36.86 32.60
C GLU A 205 -14.29 36.69 34.06
N LYS A 206 -14.16 37.78 34.83
CA LYS A 206 -13.91 37.72 36.28
C LYS A 206 -15.03 37.00 37.03
N LEU A 207 -16.30 37.23 36.66
CA LEU A 207 -17.45 36.56 37.29
C LEU A 207 -17.46 35.06 36.97
N GLN A 208 -17.12 34.67 35.74
CA GLN A 208 -16.96 33.26 35.35
C GLN A 208 -15.78 32.59 36.06
N GLN A 209 -14.64 33.27 36.19
CA GLN A 209 -13.49 32.78 36.95
C GLN A 209 -13.86 32.57 38.43
N ARG A 210 -14.54 33.53 39.06
CA ARG A 210 -15.02 33.41 40.45
C ARG A 210 -16.02 32.28 40.65
N LYS A 211 -16.89 32.01 39.67
CA LYS A 211 -17.80 30.86 39.69
C LYS A 211 -17.04 29.54 39.58
N ASN A 212 -16.00 29.48 38.74
CA ASN A 212 -15.17 28.29 38.55
C ASN A 212 -14.25 28.01 39.74
N GLU A 213 -13.83 29.04 40.49
CA GLU A 213 -13.04 28.93 41.71
C GLU A 213 -13.81 28.35 42.91
N GLY A 214 -15.09 28.01 42.75
CA GLY A 214 -15.86 27.32 43.80
C GLY A 214 -15.94 28.14 45.09
N CYS A 215 -16.26 29.43 44.99
CA CYS A 215 -16.56 30.23 46.17
C CYS A 215 -17.74 29.59 46.93
N ILE A 216 -17.52 29.32 48.23
CA ILE A 216 -18.57 28.95 49.17
C ILE A 216 -19.66 30.02 49.11
N GLU A 217 -20.86 29.63 48.65
CA GLU A 217 -22.05 30.47 48.74
C GLU A 217 -22.25 30.82 50.21
N ILE A 218 -22.00 32.08 50.58
CA ILE A 218 -22.37 32.60 51.89
C ILE A 218 -23.91 32.58 51.91
N PRO A 219 -24.55 31.74 52.74
CA PRO A 219 -26.00 31.63 52.74
C PRO A 219 -26.63 32.98 53.05
N SER A 220 -27.78 33.24 52.44
CA SER A 220 -28.57 34.45 52.66
C SER A 220 -28.82 34.66 54.16
N PRO A 221 -28.92 35.91 54.67
CA PRO A 221 -29.15 36.16 56.10
C PRO A 221 -30.29 35.35 56.72
N ASN A 222 -31.34 35.04 55.95
CA ASN A 222 -32.44 34.16 56.39
C ASN A 222 -32.00 32.70 56.58
N ASP A 223 -31.16 32.17 55.70
CA ASP A 223 -30.65 30.80 55.78
C ASP A 223 -29.69 30.63 56.96
N PHE A 224 -28.94 31.69 57.31
CA PHE A 224 -28.11 31.71 58.51
C PHE A 224 -28.95 31.66 59.79
N VAL A 225 -30.08 32.37 59.84
CA VAL A 225 -31.00 32.28 60.99
C VAL A 225 -31.57 30.87 61.14
N VAL A 226 -31.94 30.23 60.03
CA VAL A 226 -32.42 28.84 60.03
C VAL A 226 -31.31 27.89 60.49
N TYR A 227 -30.08 28.07 60.03
CA TYR A 227 -28.93 27.28 60.44
C TYR A 227 -28.63 27.40 61.94
N VAL A 228 -28.65 28.61 62.50
CA VAL A 228 -28.45 28.86 63.93
C VAL A 228 -29.57 28.23 64.76
N ARG A 229 -30.83 28.28 64.29
CA ARG A 229 -31.96 27.62 64.95
C ARG A 229 -31.79 26.10 64.94
N ASN A 230 -31.33 25.53 63.82
CA ASN A 230 -31.04 24.10 63.69
C ASN A 230 -29.85 23.67 64.59
N LEU A 231 -28.86 24.53 64.78
CA LEU A 231 -27.77 24.27 65.74
C LEU A 231 -28.27 24.26 67.19
N LYS A 232 -29.16 25.20 67.56
CA LYS A 232 -29.73 25.25 68.91
C LYS A 232 -30.56 24.01 69.22
N THR A 233 -31.44 23.62 68.31
CA THR A 233 -32.24 22.38 68.45
C THR A 233 -31.36 21.14 68.52
N LYS A 234 -30.31 21.04 67.69
CA LYS A 234 -29.33 19.95 67.79
C LYS A 234 -28.62 19.91 69.14
N ASN A 235 -28.24 21.06 69.69
CA ASN A 235 -27.61 21.12 71.02
C ASN A 235 -28.57 20.69 72.14
N GLU A 236 -29.85 21.06 72.06
CA GLU A 236 -30.88 20.59 72.99
C GLU A 236 -31.08 19.08 72.90
N THR A 237 -31.16 18.53 71.68
CA THR A 237 -31.25 17.06 71.51
C THR A 237 -30.01 16.34 72.05
N TYR A 238 -28.81 16.91 71.87
CA TYR A 238 -27.58 16.36 72.42
C TYR A 238 -27.61 16.32 73.95
N LYS A 239 -28.07 17.40 74.60
CA LYS A 239 -28.25 17.43 76.06
C LYS A 239 -29.27 16.39 76.53
N GLY A 240 -30.36 16.21 75.79
CA GLY A 240 -31.35 15.15 76.04
C GLY A 240 -30.74 13.75 75.99
N TYR A 241 -30.00 13.44 74.93
CA TYR A 241 -29.29 12.16 74.83
C TYR A 241 -28.25 11.98 75.94
N GLN A 242 -27.59 13.06 76.35
CA GLN A 242 -26.63 12.99 77.46
C GLN A 242 -27.32 12.65 78.79
N THR A 243 -28.53 13.18 79.04
CA THR A 243 -29.33 12.81 80.22
C THR A 243 -29.83 11.38 80.15
N ASP A 244 -30.27 10.92 78.97
CA ASP A 244 -30.74 9.55 78.76
C ASP A 244 -29.61 8.54 78.96
N ILE A 245 -28.42 8.82 78.43
CA ILE A 245 -27.22 8.01 78.66
C ILE A 245 -26.87 7.95 80.15
N ALA A 246 -27.01 9.06 80.88
CA ALA A 246 -26.79 9.05 82.33
C ALA A 246 -27.85 8.21 83.06
N GLY A 247 -29.11 8.23 82.61
CA GLY A 247 -30.19 7.37 83.09
C GLY A 247 -29.87 5.88 82.86
N HIS A 248 -29.59 5.50 81.62
CA HIS A 248 -29.24 4.13 81.26
C HIS A 248 -27.99 3.61 81.98
N ARG A 249 -27.00 4.47 82.26
CA ARG A 249 -25.82 4.08 83.06
C ARG A 249 -26.20 3.75 84.51
N LYS A 250 -27.11 4.50 85.11
CA LYS A 250 -27.63 4.21 86.46
C LYS A 250 -28.44 2.92 86.46
N GLU A 251 -29.33 2.75 85.49
CA GLU A 251 -30.11 1.52 85.32
C GLU A 251 -29.20 0.31 85.12
N LEU A 252 -28.17 0.42 84.29
CA LEU A 252 -27.18 -0.64 84.07
C LEU A 252 -26.41 -1.00 85.36
N ALA A 253 -26.11 -0.02 86.22
CA ALA A 253 -25.50 -0.28 87.51
C ALA A 253 -26.45 -1.03 88.46
N ILE A 254 -27.73 -0.66 88.47
CA ILE A 254 -28.78 -1.40 89.20
C ILE A 254 -28.91 -2.81 88.63
N LEU A 255 -28.95 -2.95 87.30
CA LEU A 255 -29.11 -4.21 86.60
C LEU A 255 -27.96 -5.17 86.89
N LYS A 256 -26.72 -4.69 86.89
CA LYS A 256 -25.54 -5.48 87.27
C LYS A 256 -25.63 -5.97 88.71
N ARG A 257 -26.02 -5.10 89.63
CA ARG A 257 -26.23 -5.50 91.03
C ARG A 257 -27.34 -6.55 91.16
N THR A 258 -28.45 -6.40 90.43
CA THR A 258 -29.51 -7.41 90.44
C THR A 258 -29.06 -8.70 89.77
N GLU A 259 -28.26 -8.63 88.69
CA GLU A 259 -27.67 -9.79 88.04
C GLU A 259 -26.76 -10.55 89.01
N ASP A 260 -25.93 -9.86 89.78
CA ASP A 260 -25.05 -10.48 90.77
C ASP A 260 -25.85 -11.21 91.85
N ILE A 261 -26.90 -10.58 92.40
CA ILE A 261 -27.80 -11.19 93.37
C ILE A 261 -28.49 -12.42 92.77
N VAL A 262 -28.99 -12.31 91.54
CA VAL A 262 -29.68 -13.42 90.86
C VAL A 262 -28.71 -14.54 90.51
N ARG A 263 -27.45 -14.25 90.12
CA ARG A 263 -26.41 -15.27 89.88
C ARG A 263 -26.06 -16.00 91.17
N GLU A 264 -25.99 -15.30 92.29
CA GLU A 264 -25.74 -15.92 93.59
C GLU A 264 -26.91 -16.85 93.97
N GLN A 265 -28.14 -16.38 93.83
CA GLN A 265 -29.34 -17.21 94.00
C GLN A 265 -29.40 -18.39 93.01
N GLN A 266 -28.99 -18.19 91.75
CA GLN A 266 -28.95 -19.25 90.76
C GLN A 266 -27.94 -20.33 91.14
N LYS A 267 -26.79 -19.96 91.71
CA LYS A 267 -25.80 -20.91 92.23
C LYS A 267 -26.36 -21.71 93.41
N THR A 268 -27.06 -21.06 94.34
CA THR A 268 -27.69 -21.77 95.47
C THR A 268 -28.78 -22.73 94.98
N PHE A 269 -29.69 -22.27 94.12
CA PHE A 269 -30.72 -23.13 93.52
C PHE A 269 -30.13 -24.24 92.64
N HIS A 270 -29.04 -23.97 91.91
CA HIS A 270 -28.38 -24.98 91.10
C HIS A 270 -27.81 -26.10 91.98
N ASN A 271 -27.18 -25.75 93.11
CA ASN A 271 -26.70 -26.74 94.08
C ASN A 271 -27.85 -27.54 94.69
N GLU A 272 -28.97 -26.90 95.04
CA GLU A 272 -30.16 -27.59 95.53
C GLU A 272 -30.75 -28.55 94.49
N ILE A 273 -30.86 -28.11 93.23
CA ILE A 273 -31.35 -28.94 92.12
C ILE A 273 -30.41 -30.11 91.85
N LEU A 274 -29.09 -29.92 91.88
CA LEU A 274 -28.11 -31.01 91.75
C LEU A 274 -28.27 -32.06 92.87
N ILE A 275 -28.57 -31.62 94.10
CA ILE A 275 -28.85 -32.53 95.21
C ILE A 275 -30.16 -33.30 94.96
N ILE A 276 -31.20 -32.63 94.45
CA ILE A 276 -32.50 -33.26 94.11
C ILE A 276 -32.35 -34.26 92.95
N GLU A 277 -31.60 -33.89 91.90
CA GLU A 277 -31.31 -34.72 90.73
C GLU A 277 -30.54 -35.99 91.13
N ARG A 278 -29.53 -35.87 92.01
CA ARG A 278 -28.83 -37.03 92.59
C ARG A 278 -29.76 -37.91 93.43
N LYS A 279 -30.63 -37.32 94.27
CA LYS A 279 -31.59 -38.08 95.09
C LYS A 279 -32.63 -38.83 94.25
N ARG A 280 -32.96 -38.34 93.06
CA ARG A 280 -33.93 -38.96 92.15
C ARG A 280 -33.29 -39.83 91.07
N GLY A 281 -31.96 -39.97 91.06
CA GLY A 281 -31.23 -40.80 90.11
C GLY A 281 -31.22 -40.27 88.67
N ILE A 282 -31.53 -38.99 88.46
CA ILE A 282 -31.59 -38.35 87.14
C ILE A 282 -30.59 -37.20 87.14
N THR A 283 -29.34 -37.48 86.79
CA THR A 283 -28.29 -36.46 86.67
C THR A 283 -28.19 -35.95 85.24
N GLY A 284 -28.16 -34.63 85.02
CA GLY A 284 -27.87 -34.03 83.71
C GLY A 284 -29.09 -33.63 82.86
N PHE A 285 -30.32 -33.79 83.37
CA PHE A 285 -31.55 -33.44 82.65
C PHE A 285 -31.61 -31.94 82.28
N ARG A 286 -31.13 -31.06 83.19
CA ARG A 286 -31.06 -29.62 82.94
C ARG A 286 -30.07 -29.25 81.85
N GLU A 287 -28.91 -29.92 81.79
CA GLU A 287 -27.89 -29.69 80.75
C GLU A 287 -28.41 -30.08 79.36
N THR A 288 -29.10 -31.23 79.26
CA THR A 288 -29.77 -31.63 78.01
C THR A 288 -30.88 -30.68 77.59
N ARG A 289 -31.66 -30.12 78.53
CA ARG A 289 -32.68 -29.11 78.23
C ARG A 289 -32.06 -27.78 77.78
N GLN A 290 -30.96 -27.36 78.42
CA GLN A 290 -30.23 -26.14 78.05
C GLN A 290 -29.59 -26.25 76.66
N GLN A 291 -29.06 -27.43 76.31
CA GLN A 291 -28.58 -27.71 74.95
C GLN A 291 -29.72 -27.69 73.92
N LEU A 292 -30.90 -28.19 74.27
CA LEU A 292 -32.07 -28.14 73.39
C LEU A 292 -32.56 -26.70 73.17
N GLU A 293 -32.53 -25.88 74.22
CA GLU A 293 -32.89 -24.46 74.17
C GLU A 293 -31.85 -23.64 73.38
N SER A 294 -30.55 -23.93 73.52
CA SER A 294 -29.51 -23.29 72.71
C SER A 294 -29.64 -23.67 71.23
N VAL A 295 -29.94 -24.95 70.93
CA VAL A 295 -30.19 -25.41 69.55
C VAL A 295 -31.43 -24.75 68.96
N SER A 296 -32.48 -24.53 69.77
CA SER A 296 -33.68 -23.79 69.33
C SER A 296 -33.38 -22.32 69.06
N SER A 297 -32.57 -21.66 69.90
CA SER A 297 -32.13 -20.27 69.70
C SER A 297 -31.28 -20.14 68.43
N SER A 298 -30.27 -21.02 68.26
CA SER A 298 -29.43 -21.02 67.06
C SER A 298 -30.23 -21.31 65.79
N LYS A 299 -31.28 -22.14 65.86
CA LYS A 299 -32.17 -22.37 64.72
C LYS A 299 -32.98 -21.12 64.36
N ALA A 300 -33.53 -20.42 65.36
CA ALA A 300 -34.26 -19.17 65.14
C ALA A 300 -33.36 -18.08 64.53
N GLU A 301 -32.13 -17.92 65.04
CA GLU A 301 -31.13 -17.01 64.47
C GLU A 301 -30.75 -17.38 63.03
N PHE A 302 -30.62 -18.68 62.74
CA PHE A 302 -30.29 -19.15 61.41
C PHE A 302 -31.42 -18.89 60.40
N ASP A 303 -32.67 -19.05 60.84
CA ASP A 303 -33.84 -18.74 60.01
C ASP A 303 -34.00 -17.22 59.79
N ASP A 304 -33.67 -16.38 60.78
CA ASP A 304 -33.59 -14.91 60.63
C ASP A 304 -32.50 -14.48 59.63
N ILE A 305 -31.32 -15.13 59.66
CA ILE A 305 -30.23 -14.88 58.70
C ILE A 305 -30.67 -15.30 57.29
N LYS A 306 -31.37 -16.43 57.15
CA LYS A 306 -31.96 -16.83 55.86
C LYS A 306 -32.99 -15.84 55.36
N GLY A 307 -33.85 -15.31 56.24
CA GLY A 307 -34.81 -14.27 55.90
C GLY A 307 -34.12 -13.01 55.37
N LYS A 308 -33.11 -12.51 56.11
CA LYS A 308 -32.32 -11.33 55.71
C LYS A 308 -31.58 -11.54 54.39
N THR A 309 -30.94 -12.69 54.21
CA THR A 309 -30.22 -13.00 52.95
C THR A 309 -31.17 -13.12 51.76
N LEU A 310 -32.38 -13.68 51.93
CA LEU A 310 -33.40 -13.72 50.88
C LEU A 310 -33.93 -12.33 50.53
N GLU A 311 -34.10 -11.45 51.51
CA GLU A 311 -34.47 -10.05 51.28
C GLU A 311 -33.36 -9.28 50.55
N GLU A 312 -32.10 -9.47 50.93
CA GLU A 312 -30.94 -8.88 50.25
C GLU A 312 -30.82 -9.38 48.81
N MET A 313 -30.94 -10.70 48.57
CA MET A 313 -30.98 -11.27 47.23
C MET A 313 -32.12 -10.67 46.40
N SER A 314 -33.30 -10.49 47.01
CA SER A 314 -34.45 -9.87 46.34
C SER A 314 -34.22 -8.39 46.02
N LYS A 315 -33.55 -7.65 46.91
CA LYS A 315 -33.14 -6.25 46.66
C LYS A 315 -32.13 -6.17 45.51
N ILE A 316 -31.12 -7.06 45.49
CA ILE A 316 -30.13 -7.14 44.42
C ILE A 316 -30.79 -7.46 43.08
N VAL A 317 -31.71 -8.43 43.04
CA VAL A 317 -32.46 -8.77 41.81
C VAL A 317 -33.28 -7.59 41.31
N LYS A 318 -33.95 -6.84 42.22
CA LYS A 318 -34.68 -5.61 41.85
C LYS A 318 -33.76 -4.52 41.33
N GLU A 319 -32.59 -4.32 41.94
CA GLU A 319 -31.57 -3.37 41.45
C GLU A 319 -31.06 -3.77 40.06
N ILE A 320 -30.75 -5.05 39.84
CA ILE A 320 -30.32 -5.55 38.53
C ILE A 320 -31.41 -5.31 37.49
N GLN A 321 -32.67 -5.61 37.81
CA GLN A 321 -33.80 -5.35 36.92
C GLN A 321 -33.98 -3.85 36.62
N SER A 322 -33.80 -2.97 37.61
CA SER A 322 -33.84 -1.51 37.39
C SER A 322 -32.72 -1.07 36.45
N ARG A 323 -31.48 -1.49 36.71
CA ARG A 323 -30.32 -1.16 35.85
C ARG A 323 -30.48 -1.70 34.43
N ILE A 324 -31.06 -2.89 34.25
CA ILE A 324 -31.36 -3.43 32.92
C ILE A 324 -32.36 -2.52 32.19
N LYS A 325 -33.43 -2.08 32.86
CA LYS A 325 -34.43 -1.16 32.27
C LYS A 325 -33.83 0.19 31.91
N GLU A 326 -33.02 0.76 32.78
CA GLU A 326 -32.28 2.01 32.54
C GLU A 326 -31.36 1.88 31.32
N ARG A 327 -30.51 0.84 31.27
CA ARG A 327 -29.65 0.57 30.11
C ARG A 327 -30.44 0.32 28.83
N GLN A 328 -31.56 -0.39 28.91
CA GLN A 328 -32.45 -0.59 27.77
C GLN A 328 -33.04 0.75 27.27
N SER A 329 -33.37 1.67 28.18
CA SER A 329 -33.85 3.01 27.82
C SER A 329 -32.76 3.87 27.19
N GLU A 330 -31.52 3.79 27.69
CA GLU A 330 -30.35 4.47 27.10
C GLU A 330 -30.00 3.92 25.71
N LEU A 331 -30.13 2.60 25.50
CA LEU A 331 -29.78 1.94 24.24
C LEU A 331 -30.80 2.19 23.12
N LYS A 332 -32.09 2.34 23.44
CA LYS A 332 -33.16 2.59 22.45
C LYS A 332 -32.82 3.70 21.43
N PRO A 333 -32.41 4.92 21.81
CA PRO A 333 -32.07 5.97 20.84
C PRO A 333 -30.85 5.62 19.98
N PHE A 334 -29.85 4.91 20.52
CA PHE A 334 -28.69 4.48 19.73
C PHE A 334 -29.07 3.40 18.71
N VAL A 335 -29.94 2.47 19.09
CA VAL A 335 -30.48 1.46 18.16
C VAL A 335 -31.30 2.12 17.05
N ALA A 336 -32.11 3.14 17.38
CA ALA A 336 -32.86 3.90 16.38
C ALA A 336 -31.94 4.64 15.40
N LYS A 337 -30.92 5.36 15.89
CA LYS A 337 -29.89 6.01 15.05
C LYS A 337 -29.16 5.01 14.16
N LEU A 338 -28.83 3.83 14.69
CA LEU A 338 -28.19 2.75 13.92
C LEU A 338 -29.11 2.23 12.80
N GLN A 339 -30.41 2.08 13.06
CA GLN A 339 -31.39 1.69 12.05
C GLN A 339 -31.53 2.74 10.95
N GLU A 340 -31.53 4.03 11.29
CA GLU A 340 -31.53 5.12 10.32
C GLU A 340 -30.27 5.11 9.45
N GLN A 341 -29.09 4.94 10.05
CA GLN A 341 -27.83 4.82 9.29
C GLN A 341 -27.83 3.60 8.37
N ARG A 342 -28.38 2.47 8.81
CA ARG A 342 -28.54 1.27 7.94
C ARG A 342 -29.45 1.56 6.75
N LYS A 343 -30.54 2.31 6.95
CA LYS A 343 -31.42 2.75 5.85
C LYS A 343 -30.69 3.67 4.88
N LEU A 344 -29.94 4.66 5.38
CA LEU A 344 -29.15 5.57 4.54
C LEU A 344 -28.08 4.82 3.74
N LYS A 345 -27.36 3.88 4.37
CA LYS A 345 -26.40 3.01 3.69
C LYS A 345 -27.08 2.24 2.56
N ALA A 346 -28.22 1.59 2.83
CA ALA A 346 -28.95 0.81 1.83
C ALA A 346 -29.41 1.67 0.64
N GLN A 347 -29.83 2.92 0.89
CA GLN A 347 -30.18 3.87 -0.18
C GLN A 347 -28.97 4.26 -1.05
N ILE A 348 -27.82 4.54 -0.42
CA ILE A 348 -26.59 4.87 -1.15
C ILE A 348 -26.12 3.67 -1.97
N GLU A 349 -26.14 2.49 -1.38
CA GLU A 349 -25.74 1.23 -2.04
C GLU A 349 -26.64 0.91 -3.23
N SER A 350 -27.96 1.11 -3.10
CA SER A 350 -28.89 0.98 -4.23
C SER A 350 -28.59 1.97 -5.36
N LYS A 351 -28.34 3.25 -5.04
CA LYS A 351 -27.95 4.26 -6.05
C LYS A 351 -26.63 3.90 -6.74
N TYR A 352 -25.64 3.46 -5.97
CA TYR A 352 -24.36 3.02 -6.49
C TYR A 352 -24.51 1.82 -7.44
N LEU A 353 -25.30 0.82 -7.07
CA LEU A 353 -25.54 -0.36 -7.92
C LEU A 353 -26.20 0.02 -9.25
N VAL A 354 -27.19 0.91 -9.23
CA VAL A 354 -27.83 1.42 -10.46
C VAL A 354 -26.83 2.20 -11.31
N ALA A 355 -26.01 3.07 -10.72
CA ALA A 355 -24.99 3.83 -11.45
C ALA A 355 -23.91 2.91 -12.04
N LYS A 356 -23.47 1.91 -11.28
CA LYS A 356 -22.52 0.89 -11.74
C LYS A 356 -23.10 0.09 -12.91
N GLN A 357 -24.36 -0.33 -12.83
CA GLN A 357 -25.02 -1.04 -13.91
C GLN A 357 -25.11 -0.18 -15.18
N LYS A 358 -25.47 1.10 -15.05
CA LYS A 358 -25.47 2.04 -16.19
C LYS A 358 -24.09 2.19 -16.82
N TYR A 359 -23.05 2.33 -15.99
CA TYR A 359 -21.68 2.43 -16.47
C TYR A 359 -21.21 1.17 -17.21
N LEU A 360 -21.52 -0.01 -16.67
CA LEU A 360 -21.19 -1.28 -17.33
C LEU A 360 -21.94 -1.45 -18.66
N ASN A 361 -23.20 -1.03 -18.73
CA ASN A 361 -23.95 -1.06 -19.99
C ASN A 361 -23.31 -0.14 -21.03
N ILE A 362 -22.93 1.08 -20.64
CA ILE A 362 -22.25 2.03 -21.53
C ILE A 362 -20.91 1.49 -22.02
N ILE A 363 -20.11 0.86 -21.14
CA ILE A 363 -18.86 0.20 -21.57
C ILE A 363 -19.17 -0.86 -22.63
N ASN A 364 -20.12 -1.75 -22.37
CA ASN A 364 -20.46 -2.81 -23.31
C ASN A 364 -20.93 -2.26 -24.66
N GLU A 365 -21.70 -1.17 -24.66
CA GLU A 365 -22.12 -0.46 -25.87
C GLU A 365 -20.90 0.10 -26.64
N TYR A 366 -19.95 0.74 -25.96
CA TYR A 366 -18.73 1.25 -26.58
C TYR A 366 -17.81 0.14 -27.10
N ASP A 367 -17.65 -0.95 -26.35
CA ASP A 367 -16.85 -2.11 -26.75
C ASP A 367 -17.44 -2.75 -28.01
N THR A 368 -18.77 -2.88 -28.07
CA THR A 368 -19.46 -3.41 -29.25
C THR A 368 -19.24 -2.52 -30.47
N ALA A 369 -19.43 -1.20 -30.33
CA ALA A 369 -19.19 -0.26 -31.43
C ALA A 369 -17.72 -0.26 -31.88
N SER A 370 -16.78 -0.41 -30.95
CA SER A 370 -15.34 -0.51 -31.26
C SER A 370 -15.03 -1.78 -32.04
N MET A 371 -15.59 -2.92 -31.62
CA MET A 371 -15.45 -4.19 -32.34
C MET A 371 -16.03 -4.14 -33.76
N GLU A 372 -17.19 -3.51 -33.94
CA GLU A 372 -17.81 -3.33 -35.26
C GLU A 372 -16.91 -2.49 -36.19
N LEU A 373 -16.38 -1.37 -35.69
CA LEU A 373 -15.44 -0.51 -36.44
C LEU A 373 -14.11 -1.22 -36.75
N GLU A 374 -13.59 -2.02 -35.82
CA GLU A 374 -12.40 -2.84 -36.05
C GLU A 374 -12.64 -3.91 -37.13
N GLU A 375 -13.83 -4.50 -37.18
CA GLU A 375 -14.17 -5.46 -38.23
C GLU A 375 -14.32 -4.79 -39.60
N GLU A 376 -14.95 -3.61 -39.66
CA GLU A 376 -15.05 -2.81 -40.89
C GLU A 376 -13.68 -2.38 -41.41
N THR A 377 -12.81 -1.87 -40.52
CA THR A 377 -11.44 -1.48 -40.91
C THR A 377 -10.64 -2.68 -41.41
N ARG A 378 -10.78 -3.86 -40.78
CA ARG A 378 -10.16 -5.10 -41.26
C ARG A 378 -10.69 -5.51 -42.64
N LYS A 379 -12.00 -5.40 -42.90
CA LYS A 379 -12.60 -5.67 -44.22
C LYS A 379 -12.01 -4.73 -45.28
N LEU A 380 -11.97 -3.43 -45.00
CA LEU A 380 -11.39 -2.44 -45.91
C LEU A 380 -9.90 -2.69 -46.18
N GLN A 381 -9.12 -3.06 -45.17
CA GLN A 381 -7.71 -3.42 -45.35
C GLN A 381 -7.53 -4.64 -46.26
N ASN A 382 -8.37 -5.67 -46.09
CA ASN A 382 -8.35 -6.85 -46.95
C ASN A 382 -8.73 -6.49 -48.40
N ASP A 383 -9.77 -5.67 -48.57
CA ASP A 383 -10.18 -5.21 -49.90
C ASP A 383 -9.06 -4.41 -50.58
N ILE A 384 -8.43 -3.49 -49.85
CA ILE A 384 -7.25 -2.73 -50.32
C ILE A 384 -6.14 -3.70 -50.77
N ALA A 385 -5.80 -4.71 -49.97
CA ALA A 385 -4.78 -5.70 -50.33
C ALA A 385 -5.13 -6.49 -51.62
N ILE A 386 -6.41 -6.86 -51.77
CA ILE A 386 -6.91 -7.53 -52.99
C ILE A 386 -6.80 -6.57 -54.20
N TYR A 387 -7.19 -5.31 -54.04
CA TYR A 387 -7.12 -4.31 -55.09
C TYR A 387 -5.68 -3.98 -55.49
N HIS A 388 -4.75 -3.84 -54.54
CA HIS A 388 -3.32 -3.68 -54.84
C HIS A 388 -2.77 -4.87 -55.63
N SER A 389 -3.11 -6.09 -55.22
CA SER A 389 -2.69 -7.30 -55.92
C SER A 389 -3.20 -7.34 -57.36
N LYS A 390 -4.49 -6.98 -57.56
CA LYS A 390 -5.09 -6.85 -58.90
C LYS A 390 -4.40 -5.76 -59.72
N PHE A 391 -4.18 -4.59 -59.13
CA PHE A 391 -3.53 -3.45 -59.77
C PHE A 391 -2.14 -3.81 -60.26
N HIS A 392 -1.25 -4.33 -59.39
CA HIS A 392 0.10 -4.71 -59.78
C HIS A 392 0.11 -5.81 -60.84
N ASN A 393 -0.82 -6.78 -60.78
CA ASN A 393 -0.95 -7.80 -61.80
C ASN A 393 -1.30 -7.20 -63.16
N VAL A 394 -2.31 -6.33 -63.21
CA VAL A 394 -2.76 -5.65 -64.44
C VAL A 394 -1.66 -4.74 -64.98
N THR A 395 -0.99 -3.95 -64.13
CA THR A 395 0.11 -3.07 -64.53
C THR A 395 1.27 -3.89 -65.12
N GLN A 396 1.62 -5.02 -64.52
CA GLN A 396 2.66 -5.89 -65.07
C GLN A 396 2.25 -6.50 -66.42
N GLN A 397 1.00 -6.94 -66.55
CA GLN A 397 0.47 -7.41 -67.84
C GLN A 397 0.55 -6.30 -68.90
N PHE A 398 0.17 -5.07 -68.54
CA PHE A 398 0.21 -3.92 -69.41
C PHE A 398 1.64 -3.58 -69.86
N SER A 399 2.60 -3.46 -68.93
CA SER A 399 4.01 -3.20 -69.27
C SER A 399 4.63 -4.32 -70.11
N CYS A 400 4.21 -5.58 -69.94
CA CYS A 400 4.60 -6.68 -70.82
C CYS A 400 4.04 -6.50 -72.24
N LEU A 401 2.77 -6.11 -72.37
CA LEU A 401 2.13 -5.84 -73.65
C LEU A 401 2.72 -4.61 -74.34
N GLU A 402 3.05 -3.54 -73.62
CA GLU A 402 3.72 -2.36 -74.18
C GLU A 402 5.11 -2.68 -74.72
N ARG A 403 5.92 -3.42 -73.95
CA ARG A 403 7.24 -3.88 -74.42
C ARG A 403 7.12 -4.77 -75.65
N LEU A 404 6.13 -5.67 -75.67
CA LEU A 404 5.84 -6.51 -76.83
C LEU A 404 5.46 -5.65 -78.04
N ASN A 405 4.56 -4.68 -77.87
CA ASN A 405 4.14 -3.75 -78.93
C ASN A 405 5.31 -2.92 -79.46
N LYS A 406 6.16 -2.37 -78.59
CA LYS A 406 7.36 -1.61 -78.99
C LYS A 406 8.30 -2.50 -79.81
N ARG A 407 8.60 -3.70 -79.31
CA ARG A 407 9.44 -4.68 -80.01
C ARG A 407 8.87 -5.03 -81.39
N THR A 408 7.57 -5.28 -81.49
CA THR A 408 6.90 -5.58 -82.77
C THR A 408 6.96 -4.40 -83.73
N ARG A 409 6.75 -3.15 -83.24
CA ARG A 409 6.85 -1.94 -84.06
C ARG A 409 8.27 -1.71 -84.59
N ASP A 410 9.27 -1.85 -83.73
CA ASP A 410 10.67 -1.69 -84.09
C ASP A 410 11.12 -2.78 -85.07
N GLU A 411 10.66 -4.01 -84.89
CA GLU A 411 10.90 -5.12 -85.83
C GLU A 411 10.27 -4.85 -87.20
N SER A 412 9.01 -4.41 -87.24
CA SER A 412 8.35 -4.02 -88.50
C SER A 412 9.15 -2.93 -89.22
N LYS A 413 9.53 -1.87 -88.50
CA LYS A 413 10.33 -0.78 -89.07
C LYS A 413 11.67 -1.29 -89.61
N ALA A 414 12.37 -2.15 -88.89
CA ALA A 414 13.67 -2.67 -89.31
C ALA A 414 13.55 -3.58 -90.55
N VAL A 415 12.49 -4.38 -90.64
CA VAL A 415 12.20 -5.22 -91.82
C VAL A 415 11.80 -4.35 -93.02
N ASP A 416 10.91 -3.38 -92.83
CA ASP A 416 10.35 -2.53 -93.90
C ASP A 416 11.39 -1.55 -94.46
N THR A 417 12.27 -1.00 -93.61
CA THR A 417 13.28 0.02 -94.00
C THR A 417 14.69 -0.53 -94.21
N GLY A 418 14.94 -1.80 -93.85
CA GLY A 418 16.27 -2.42 -93.93
C GLY A 418 17.31 -1.88 -92.93
N ASN A 419 16.92 -0.93 -92.07
CA ASN A 419 17.77 -0.35 -91.04
C ASN A 419 17.81 -1.23 -89.79
N CYS A 420 19.00 -1.40 -89.20
CA CYS A 420 19.18 -2.16 -87.97
C CYS A 420 18.43 -1.51 -86.79
N VAL A 421 17.83 -2.32 -85.93
CA VAL A 421 17.13 -1.88 -84.70
C VAL A 421 18.07 -1.14 -83.73
N SER A 422 19.34 -1.58 -83.64
CA SER A 422 20.41 -0.93 -82.88
C SER A 422 21.76 -1.23 -83.54
N ASN A 423 22.83 -0.55 -83.11
CA ASN A 423 24.18 -0.73 -83.66
C ASN A 423 24.70 -2.17 -83.58
N GLU A 424 24.20 -2.97 -82.63
CA GLU A 424 24.57 -4.38 -82.44
C GLU A 424 23.48 -5.37 -82.89
N ILE A 425 22.23 -4.92 -83.04
CA ILE A 425 21.07 -5.77 -83.29
C ILE A 425 20.45 -5.39 -84.63
N LYS A 426 20.63 -6.27 -85.63
CA LYS A 426 20.00 -6.11 -86.94
C LYS A 426 18.48 -6.28 -86.86
N THR A 427 18.03 -7.38 -86.25
CA THR A 427 16.62 -7.76 -86.10
C THR A 427 16.48 -8.50 -84.77
N TYR A 428 15.41 -8.26 -83.99
CA TYR A 428 15.22 -8.91 -82.69
C TYR A 428 15.11 -10.43 -82.82
N SER A 429 14.50 -10.94 -83.89
CA SER A 429 14.46 -12.38 -84.20
C SER A 429 15.86 -13.02 -84.29
N ASP A 430 16.77 -12.39 -85.04
CA ASP A 430 18.15 -12.87 -85.20
C ASP A 430 18.94 -12.83 -83.89
N TYR A 431 18.79 -11.75 -83.11
CA TYR A 431 19.44 -11.61 -81.80
C TYR A 431 18.95 -12.68 -80.81
N LEU A 432 17.63 -12.86 -80.70
CA LEU A 432 17.05 -13.85 -79.80
C LEU A 432 17.43 -15.28 -80.20
N GLN A 433 17.50 -15.58 -81.50
CA GLN A 433 17.95 -16.89 -81.98
C GLN A 433 19.44 -17.15 -81.65
N LYS A 434 20.30 -16.14 -81.82
CA LYS A 434 21.72 -16.23 -81.43
C LYS A 434 21.89 -16.40 -79.93
N SER A 435 21.21 -15.58 -79.12
CA SER A 435 21.22 -15.68 -77.66
C SER A 435 20.71 -17.04 -77.17
N ALA A 436 19.62 -17.56 -77.74
CA ALA A 436 19.12 -18.90 -77.44
C ALA A 436 20.14 -20.01 -77.76
N ARG A 437 20.95 -19.86 -78.81
CA ARG A 437 22.04 -20.81 -79.12
C ARG A 437 23.18 -20.72 -78.09
N VAL A 438 23.54 -19.52 -77.64
CA VAL A 438 24.58 -19.29 -76.62
C VAL A 438 24.14 -19.89 -75.27
N LEU A 439 22.94 -19.55 -74.80
CA LEU A 439 22.38 -20.10 -73.55
C LEU A 439 22.28 -21.63 -73.58
N LYS A 440 21.90 -22.22 -74.73
CA LYS A 440 21.92 -23.69 -74.89
C LYS A 440 23.31 -24.29 -74.76
N LYS A 441 24.37 -23.61 -75.24
CA LYS A 441 25.77 -24.05 -75.08
C LYS A 441 26.22 -23.93 -73.62
N GLU A 442 25.94 -22.80 -72.97
CA GLU A 442 26.27 -22.59 -71.55
C GLU A 442 25.57 -23.60 -70.64
N THR A 443 24.29 -23.89 -70.90
CA THR A 443 23.54 -24.90 -70.16
C THR A 443 24.17 -26.29 -70.28
N LYS A 444 24.74 -26.63 -71.45
CA LYS A 444 25.47 -27.90 -71.64
C LYS A 444 26.79 -27.89 -70.85
N ALA A 445 27.56 -26.80 -70.92
CA ALA A 445 28.82 -26.66 -70.18
C ALA A 445 28.61 -26.73 -68.65
N LEU A 446 27.58 -26.06 -68.12
CA LEU A 446 27.23 -26.12 -66.70
C LEU A 446 26.80 -27.52 -66.26
N LYS A 447 26.10 -28.28 -67.13
CA LYS A 447 25.78 -29.69 -66.85
C LYS A 447 27.04 -30.56 -66.79
N GLU A 448 28.02 -30.32 -67.66
CA GLU A 448 29.31 -31.01 -67.63
C GLU A 448 30.12 -30.66 -66.38
N GLN A 449 30.19 -29.38 -65.99
CA GLN A 449 30.83 -28.94 -64.74
C GLN A 449 30.15 -29.53 -63.50
N LYS A 450 28.82 -29.61 -63.49
CA LYS A 450 28.09 -30.30 -62.40
C LYS A 450 28.48 -31.78 -62.32
N LYS A 451 28.68 -32.45 -63.46
CA LYS A 451 29.09 -33.86 -63.52
C LYS A 451 30.53 -34.04 -63.00
N THR A 452 31.47 -33.17 -63.36
CA THR A 452 32.86 -33.24 -62.87
C THR A 452 32.96 -32.95 -61.38
N LEU A 453 32.23 -31.95 -60.87
CA LEU A 453 32.15 -31.66 -59.43
C LEU A 453 31.53 -32.81 -58.65
N GLY A 454 30.48 -33.46 -59.18
CA GLY A 454 29.91 -34.66 -58.56
C GLY A 454 30.94 -35.77 -58.39
N ASN A 455 31.72 -36.06 -59.44
CA ASN A 455 32.77 -37.08 -59.40
C ASN A 455 33.91 -36.72 -58.43
N GLN A 456 34.29 -35.44 -58.36
CA GLN A 456 35.35 -34.98 -57.45
C GLN A 456 34.91 -35.01 -55.98
N ASN A 457 33.67 -34.63 -55.70
CA ASN A 457 33.13 -34.60 -54.34
C ASN A 457 33.06 -36.01 -53.74
N GLU A 458 32.68 -37.03 -54.52
CA GLU A 458 32.69 -38.42 -54.06
C GLU A 458 34.10 -38.90 -53.68
N HIS A 459 35.12 -38.52 -54.45
CA HIS A 459 36.51 -38.84 -54.13
C HIS A 459 37.00 -38.10 -52.88
N GLN A 460 36.69 -36.81 -52.75
CA GLN A 460 37.03 -35.99 -51.59
C GLN A 460 36.35 -36.50 -50.30
N GLN A 461 35.11 -36.98 -50.40
CA GLN A 461 34.37 -37.54 -49.28
C GLN A 461 34.99 -38.86 -48.80
N LYS A 462 35.36 -39.77 -49.72
CA LYS A 462 36.11 -40.99 -49.39
C LYS A 462 37.45 -40.68 -48.72
N GLN A 463 38.18 -39.66 -49.20
CA GLN A 463 39.42 -39.21 -48.57
C GLN A 463 39.18 -38.73 -47.13
N LEU A 464 38.16 -37.90 -46.89
CA LEU A 464 37.80 -37.44 -45.54
C LEU A 464 37.48 -38.60 -44.60
N ASP A 465 36.71 -39.59 -45.03
CA ASP A 465 36.37 -40.76 -44.22
C ASP A 465 37.61 -41.59 -43.84
N THR A 466 38.55 -41.76 -44.78
CA THR A 466 39.82 -42.45 -44.50
C THR A 466 40.69 -41.67 -43.50
N PHE A 467 40.72 -40.33 -43.60
CA PHE A 467 41.45 -39.49 -42.64
C PHE A 467 40.83 -39.54 -41.23
N GLN A 468 39.50 -39.54 -41.15
CA GLN A 468 38.80 -39.69 -39.87
C GLN A 468 39.07 -41.07 -39.24
N SER A 469 39.04 -42.14 -40.04
CA SER A 469 39.36 -43.50 -39.60
C SER A 469 40.80 -43.60 -39.08
N LEU A 470 41.77 -43.02 -39.81
CA LEU A 470 43.17 -42.94 -39.37
C LEU A 470 43.32 -42.19 -38.05
N GLN A 471 42.61 -41.06 -37.89
CA GLN A 471 42.63 -40.28 -36.66
C GLN A 471 42.08 -41.06 -35.47
N GLN A 472 41.00 -41.83 -35.66
CA GLN A 472 40.46 -42.72 -34.62
C GLN A 472 41.45 -43.81 -34.24
N LEU A 473 42.11 -44.42 -35.22
CA LEU A 473 43.10 -45.48 -35.00
C LEU A 473 44.32 -44.95 -34.22
N LEU A 474 44.78 -43.74 -34.54
CA LEU A 474 45.86 -43.07 -33.80
C LEU A 474 45.46 -42.76 -32.35
N LYS A 475 44.22 -42.31 -32.11
CA LYS A 475 43.70 -42.09 -30.74
C LYS A 475 43.60 -43.38 -29.95
N LEU A 476 43.19 -44.49 -30.58
CA LEU A 476 43.17 -45.80 -29.93
C LEU A 476 44.59 -46.28 -29.61
N LYS A 477 45.53 -46.12 -30.54
CA LYS A 477 46.95 -46.45 -30.31
C LYS A 477 47.52 -45.66 -29.13
N GLU A 478 47.22 -44.37 -29.03
CA GLU A 478 47.61 -43.52 -27.90
C GLU A 478 47.05 -44.04 -26.57
N LYS A 479 45.76 -44.42 -26.54
CA LYS A 479 45.13 -45.02 -25.34
C LYS A 479 45.79 -46.34 -24.96
N CYS A 480 45.96 -47.27 -25.90
CA CYS A 480 46.61 -48.55 -25.62
C CYS A 480 48.04 -48.38 -25.10
N GLN A 481 48.77 -47.37 -25.59
CA GLN A 481 50.11 -47.06 -25.11
C GLN A 481 50.10 -46.54 -23.67
N LYS A 482 49.12 -45.69 -23.30
CA LYS A 482 48.93 -45.24 -21.91
C LYS A 482 48.55 -46.41 -20.99
N ASP A 483 47.64 -47.28 -21.43
CA ASP A 483 47.20 -48.45 -20.65
C ASP A 483 48.35 -49.44 -20.44
N ALA A 484 49.19 -49.67 -21.45
CA ALA A 484 50.38 -50.51 -21.34
C ALA A 484 51.40 -49.92 -20.35
N ALA A 485 51.59 -48.59 -20.34
CA ALA A 485 52.45 -47.93 -19.37
C ALA A 485 51.91 -48.06 -17.94
N ILE A 486 50.60 -47.94 -17.75
CA ILE A 486 49.94 -48.13 -16.44
C ILE A 486 50.08 -49.58 -15.96
N LYS A 487 49.88 -50.57 -16.84
CA LYS A 487 50.09 -51.99 -16.49
C LYS A 487 51.52 -52.26 -16.01
N LYS A 488 52.53 -51.79 -16.76
CA LYS A 488 53.93 -51.90 -16.33
C LYS A 488 54.20 -51.23 -14.97
N ALA A 489 53.63 -50.06 -14.72
CA ALA A 489 53.77 -49.39 -13.43
C ALA A 489 53.10 -50.15 -12.28
N ASN A 490 51.99 -50.86 -12.55
CA ASN A 490 51.32 -51.70 -11.55
C ASN A 490 52.07 -53.01 -11.29
N GLU A 491 52.65 -53.63 -12.32
CA GLU A 491 53.53 -54.81 -12.19
C GLU A 491 54.75 -54.47 -11.31
N ILE A 492 55.42 -53.34 -11.54
CA ILE A 492 56.54 -52.88 -10.70
C ILE A 492 56.11 -52.69 -9.24
N LYS A 493 54.92 -52.15 -8.99
CA LYS A 493 54.39 -52.01 -7.62
C LYS A 493 54.05 -53.35 -6.97
N GLN A 494 53.60 -54.34 -7.73
CA GLN A 494 53.37 -55.70 -7.22
C GLN A 494 54.70 -56.38 -6.87
N ASP A 495 55.72 -56.27 -7.73
CA ASP A 495 57.06 -56.79 -7.46
C ASP A 495 57.69 -56.14 -6.20
N GLU A 496 57.48 -54.84 -5.98
CA GLU A 496 57.91 -54.15 -4.76
C GLU A 496 57.17 -54.63 -3.50
N ILE A 497 55.88 -54.96 -3.61
CA ILE A 497 55.09 -55.52 -2.50
C ILE A 497 55.54 -56.96 -2.20
N GLU A 498 55.83 -57.77 -3.22
CA GLU A 498 56.32 -59.15 -3.04
C GLU A 498 57.72 -59.19 -2.42
N ARG A 499 58.63 -58.29 -2.81
CA ARG A 499 59.95 -58.14 -2.15
C ARG A 499 59.82 -57.80 -0.67
N LYS A 500 58.91 -56.89 -0.30
CA LYS A 500 58.66 -56.53 1.12
C LYS A 500 58.05 -57.66 1.95
N LYS A 501 57.38 -58.64 1.32
CA LYS A 501 56.86 -59.84 2.01
C LYS A 501 57.94 -60.90 2.26
N LEU A 502 58.98 -60.97 1.43
CA LEU A 502 60.10 -61.92 1.59
C LEU A 502 61.03 -61.52 2.74
N ASP A 503 61.26 -60.23 2.97
CA ASP A 503 62.12 -59.74 4.06
C ASP A 503 61.54 -59.98 5.47
N GLN A 504 60.26 -60.34 5.58
CA GLN A 504 59.63 -60.69 6.86
C GLN A 504 59.66 -62.19 7.20
N ILE A 505 60.17 -63.05 6.29
CA ILE A 505 60.13 -64.52 6.46
C ILE A 505 61.52 -65.12 6.77
N ILE A 506 62.62 -64.39 6.56
CA ILE A 506 64.00 -64.87 6.86
C ILE A 506 64.42 -64.45 8.29
N ASP A 507 63.47 -64.53 9.25
CA ASP A 507 63.73 -64.38 10.69
C ASP A 507 63.53 -65.71 11.46
N LEU A 508 63.25 -66.85 10.80
CA LEU A 508 62.85 -68.08 11.53
C LEU A 508 63.34 -69.46 11.00
N ARG A 509 64.11 -69.58 9.90
CA ARG A 509 64.74 -70.85 9.42
C ARG A 509 65.93 -70.47 8.53
N GLN A 510 67.20 -70.66 8.89
CA GLN A 510 67.89 -71.95 8.90
C GLN A 510 69.15 -71.82 9.77
N THR A 511 68.92 -71.73 11.08
CA THR A 511 69.75 -72.39 12.08
C THR A 511 69.36 -73.87 12.06
N GLU A 512 69.90 -74.68 11.14
CA GLU A 512 69.85 -76.15 11.19
C GLU A 512 70.72 -76.73 10.07
N ILE A 513 71.64 -77.64 10.45
CA ILE A 513 72.61 -78.43 9.65
C ILE A 513 73.99 -77.72 9.48
N LEU A 514 75.04 -77.92 10.30
CA LEU A 514 75.51 -79.07 11.12
C LEU A 514 75.73 -80.33 10.26
N ASP A 515 76.96 -80.72 9.92
CA ASP A 515 77.78 -81.63 10.75
C ASP A 515 77.13 -82.09 12.06
N ILE A 516 76.89 -83.41 12.13
CA ILE A 516 76.70 -84.26 13.33
C ILE A 516 75.27 -84.36 13.88
#